data_AF-A0A7C5UI48-F1
#
_entry.id   AF-A0A7C5UI48-F1
#
_cell.length_a   1.000
_cell.length_b   1.000
_cell.length_c   1.000
_cell.angle_alpha   90.00
_cell.angle_beta   90.00
_cell.angle_gamma   90.00
#
_symmetry.space_group_name_H-M   'P 1'
#
loop_
_entity.id
_entity.type
_entity.pdbx_description
1 polymer ?
#
loop_
_entity_poly.entity_id
_entity_poly.type
_entity_poly.pdbx_seq_one_letter_code
_entity_poly.pdbx_strand_id
1 'polypeptide(L)'
;MDSDEKNSHEIPTVHDLDDEILIAKLIEQVLEGYPRAEQWRQWREALEERLDKLLELKAKGIVEYPDIDQRIEELKCYIAVLREEEIITEFVEQQVRMIVGKAKLERVMGESLDEV
;
A
#
# COMPACT_ATOMS: atom_id res chain seq x y z
N MET A 1 -13.48 -33.23 35.04
CA MET A 1 -12.20 -32.75 35.59
C MET A 1 -11.13 -33.27 34.67
N ASP A 2 -10.43 -32.52 33.85
CA ASP A 2 -10.40 -31.11 33.43
C ASP A 2 -9.59 -31.16 32.12
N SER A 3 -10.10 -30.64 31.00
CA SER A 3 -9.89 -29.27 30.50
C SER A 3 -8.46 -29.04 29.96
N ASP A 4 -8.41 -28.79 28.65
CA ASP A 4 -7.48 -27.91 27.91
C ASP A 4 -5.97 -28.30 27.91
N GLU A 5 -5.26 -28.26 26.79
CA GLU A 5 -4.99 -27.01 26.05
C GLU A 5 -4.66 -27.28 24.58
N LYS A 6 -5.33 -26.51 23.72
CA LYS A 6 -5.02 -26.33 22.30
C LYS A 6 -3.63 -25.72 22.15
N ASN A 7 -2.82 -26.25 21.23
CA ASN A 7 -1.88 -25.40 20.51
C ASN A 7 -1.78 -25.87 19.06
N SER A 8 -2.79 -25.47 18.28
CA SER A 8 -2.76 -25.45 16.82
C SER A 8 -1.72 -24.42 16.36
N HIS A 9 -0.46 -24.82 16.27
CA HIS A 9 0.53 -24.16 15.44
C HIS A 9 0.46 -24.81 14.05
N GLU A 10 -0.46 -24.32 13.22
CA GLU A 10 -0.34 -24.52 11.77
C GLU A 10 0.93 -23.80 11.33
N ILE A 11 1.97 -24.59 11.06
CA ILE A 11 3.21 -24.14 10.45
C ILE A 11 2.84 -23.60 9.06
N PRO A 12 3.28 -22.39 8.68
CA PRO A 12 3.00 -21.86 7.34
C PRO A 12 3.50 -22.87 6.31
N THR A 13 2.59 -23.40 5.50
CA THR A 13 2.92 -24.34 4.44
C THR A 13 3.80 -23.62 3.41
N VAL A 14 4.89 -24.27 3.02
CA VAL A 14 5.98 -23.77 2.15
C VAL A 14 5.48 -23.16 0.81
N HIS A 15 4.23 -23.40 0.42
CA HIS A 15 3.58 -22.82 -0.75
C HIS A 15 3.24 -21.32 -0.63
N ASP A 16 2.98 -20.78 0.56
CA ASP A 16 2.53 -19.38 0.70
C ASP A 16 3.66 -18.35 0.44
N LEU A 17 4.92 -18.76 0.63
CA LEU A 17 6.09 -17.94 0.31
C LEU A 17 6.27 -17.74 -1.20
N ASP A 18 5.83 -18.68 -2.03
CA ASP A 18 5.92 -18.58 -3.49
C ASP A 18 4.87 -17.61 -4.04
N ASP A 19 3.69 -17.56 -3.42
CA ASP A 19 2.59 -16.71 -3.84
C ASP A 19 2.87 -15.22 -3.60
N GLU A 20 3.42 -14.85 -2.44
CA GLU A 20 3.78 -13.45 -2.16
C GLU A 20 4.88 -12.95 -3.10
N ILE A 21 5.85 -13.80 -3.44
CA ILE A 21 6.90 -13.48 -4.42
C ILE A 21 6.30 -13.34 -5.82
N LEU A 22 5.37 -14.21 -6.21
CA LEU A 22 4.67 -14.14 -7.49
C LEU A 22 3.81 -12.86 -7.59
N ILE A 23 3.05 -12.55 -6.54
CA ILE A 23 2.24 -11.33 -6.44
C ILE A 23 3.14 -10.11 -6.57
N ALA A 24 4.26 -10.07 -5.83
CA ALA A 24 5.20 -8.95 -5.89
C ALA A 24 5.73 -8.72 -7.31
N LYS A 25 6.13 -9.79 -8.01
CA LYS A 25 6.60 -9.73 -9.41
C LYS A 25 5.50 -9.32 -10.38
N LEU A 26 4.28 -9.82 -10.19
CA LEU A 26 3.15 -9.47 -11.06
C LEU A 26 2.76 -8.00 -10.88
N ILE A 27 2.78 -7.50 -9.65
CA ILE A 27 2.60 -6.07 -9.40
C ILE A 27 3.71 -5.25 -10.05
N GLU A 28 4.98 -5.67 -9.95
CA GLU A 28 6.10 -4.98 -10.61
C GLU A 28 5.93 -4.94 -12.15
N GLN A 29 5.46 -6.03 -12.76
CA GLN A 29 5.15 -6.08 -14.18
C GLN A 29 3.99 -5.16 -14.56
N VAL A 30 2.89 -5.18 -13.80
CA VAL A 30 1.69 -4.36 -14.05
C VAL A 30 2.00 -2.88 -13.89
N LEU A 31 2.83 -2.54 -12.90
CA LEU A 31 3.23 -1.16 -12.66
C LEU A 31 4.35 -0.70 -13.59
N GLU A 32 4.97 -1.53 -14.42
CA GLU A 32 5.95 -1.12 -15.45
C GLU A 32 7.04 -0.14 -14.95
N GLY A 33 7.48 -0.28 -13.69
CA GLY A 33 8.47 0.60 -13.07
C GLY A 33 7.92 1.89 -12.43
N TYR A 34 6.59 2.11 -12.46
CA TYR A 34 5.93 3.10 -11.63
C TYR A 34 6.05 2.75 -10.13
N PRO A 35 6.09 3.75 -9.24
CA PRO A 35 6.17 3.54 -7.80
C PRO A 35 5.04 2.67 -7.23
N ARG A 36 5.34 1.98 -6.13
CA ARG A 36 4.33 1.25 -5.33
C ARG A 36 3.47 2.24 -4.54
N ALA A 37 2.27 1.80 -4.14
CA ALA A 37 1.37 2.63 -3.33
C ALA A 37 2.05 3.14 -2.05
N GLU A 38 2.84 2.29 -1.41
CA GLU A 38 3.61 2.64 -0.22
C GLU A 38 4.65 3.74 -0.48
N GLN A 39 5.26 3.77 -1.66
CA GLN A 39 6.23 4.80 -2.02
C GLN A 39 5.55 6.16 -2.26
N TRP A 40 4.38 6.16 -2.90
CA TRP A 40 3.55 7.37 -3.04
C TRP A 40 3.16 7.93 -1.67
N ARG A 41 2.75 7.06 -0.75
CA ARG A 41 2.43 7.42 0.64
C ARG A 41 3.60 8.09 1.35
N GLN A 42 4.80 7.51 1.28
CA GLN A 42 5.99 8.06 1.92
C GLN A 42 6.33 9.47 1.39
N TRP A 43 6.21 9.69 0.09
CA TRP A 43 6.42 11.01 -0.49
C TRP A 43 5.33 12.00 -0.08
N ARG A 44 4.06 11.56 -0.04
CA ARG A 44 2.94 12.38 0.44
C ARG A 44 3.16 12.83 1.89
N GLU A 45 3.48 11.90 2.78
CA GLU A 45 3.71 12.18 4.20
C GLU A 45 4.88 13.15 4.42
N ALA A 46 5.97 13.00 3.64
CA ALA A 46 7.09 13.94 3.69
C ALA A 46 6.69 15.37 3.26
N LEU A 47 5.78 15.50 2.29
CA LEU A 47 5.25 16.81 1.89
C LEU A 47 4.26 17.37 2.91
N GLU A 48 3.45 16.53 3.54
CA GLU A 48 2.54 16.90 4.63
C GLU A 48 3.32 17.44 5.83
N GLU A 49 4.39 16.76 6.26
CA GLU A 49 5.24 17.23 7.35
C GLU A 49 5.88 18.60 7.02
N ARG A 50 6.28 18.79 5.76
CA ARG A 50 6.81 20.09 5.31
C ARG A 50 5.74 21.18 5.31
N LEU A 51 4.52 20.85 4.88
CA LEU A 51 3.39 21.77 4.89
C LEU A 51 3.07 22.21 6.32
N ASP A 52 3.02 21.27 7.27
CA ASP A 52 2.76 21.55 8.68
C ASP A 52 3.80 22.53 9.26
N LYS A 53 5.10 22.31 8.98
CA LYS A 53 6.17 23.23 9.39
C LYS A 53 5.98 24.64 8.82
N LEU A 54 5.57 24.78 7.56
CA LEU A 54 5.31 26.09 6.96
C LEU A 54 4.09 26.78 7.56
N LEU A 55 3.02 26.03 7.84
CA LEU A 55 1.83 26.55 8.52
C LEU A 55 2.17 27.02 9.94
N GLU A 56 2.99 26.28 10.68
CA GLU A 56 3.48 26.70 11.98
C GLU A 56 4.30 28.00 11.93
N LEU A 57 5.24 28.10 10.97
CA LEU A 57 6.06 29.31 10.80
C LEU A 57 5.19 30.52 10.47
N LYS A 58 4.24 30.35 9.56
CA LYS A 58 3.24 31.37 9.21
C LYS A 58 2.43 31.80 10.44
N ALA A 59 1.96 30.84 11.24
CA ALA A 59 1.18 31.12 12.45
C ALA A 59 1.98 31.87 13.53
N LYS A 60 3.28 31.60 13.63
CA LYS A 60 4.19 32.28 14.57
C LYS A 60 4.59 33.69 14.09
N GLY A 61 4.15 34.11 12.90
CA GLY A 61 4.54 35.40 12.31
C GLY A 61 6.04 35.47 11.95
N ILE A 62 6.72 34.33 11.91
CA ILE A 62 8.13 34.21 11.53
C ILE A 62 8.15 34.07 10.01
N VAL A 63 7.92 35.18 9.31
CA VAL A 63 7.85 35.18 7.84
C VAL A 63 9.07 35.90 7.28
N GLU A 64 10.13 35.14 7.03
CA GLU A 64 11.26 35.57 6.18
C GLU A 64 10.98 35.31 4.68
N TYR A 65 9.85 34.66 4.35
CA TYR A 65 9.52 34.26 2.98
C TYR A 65 8.39 35.14 2.40
N PRO A 66 8.68 36.00 1.41
CA PRO A 66 7.66 36.84 0.78
C PRO A 66 6.54 36.03 0.08
N ASP A 67 6.80 34.75 -0.24
CA ASP A 67 5.90 33.91 -1.05
C ASP A 67 5.39 32.66 -0.29
N ILE A 68 5.36 32.71 1.04
CA ILE A 68 4.99 31.54 1.87
C ILE A 68 3.59 30.99 1.53
N ASP A 69 2.65 31.88 1.18
CA ASP A 69 1.28 31.50 0.83
C ASP A 69 1.21 30.74 -0.48
N GLN A 70 1.95 31.21 -1.50
CA GLN A 70 2.06 30.49 -2.76
C GLN A 70 2.67 29.10 -2.54
N ARG A 71 3.72 29.01 -1.71
CA ARG A 71 4.38 27.74 -1.44
C ARG A 71 3.48 26.74 -0.71
N ILE A 72 2.64 27.23 0.20
CA ILE A 72 1.63 26.42 0.89
C ILE A 72 0.63 25.85 -0.10
N GLU A 73 0.11 26.65 -1.04
CA GLU A 73 -0.84 26.16 -2.02
C GLU A 73 -0.23 25.21 -3.04
N GLU A 74 1.01 25.45 -3.47
CA GLU A 74 1.76 24.48 -4.31
C GLU A 74 1.89 23.12 -3.62
N LEU A 75 2.27 23.10 -2.34
CA LEU A 75 2.41 21.87 -1.58
C LEU A 75 1.07 21.12 -1.44
N LYS A 76 -0.03 21.83 -1.17
CA LYS A 76 -1.35 21.22 -1.12
C LYS A 76 -1.74 20.57 -2.44
N CYS A 77 -1.46 21.22 -3.57
CA CYS A 77 -1.70 20.65 -4.89
C CYS A 77 -0.87 19.38 -5.10
N TYR A 78 0.42 19.38 -4.76
CA TYR A 78 1.26 18.19 -4.88
C TYR A 78 0.80 17.05 -3.98
N ILE A 79 0.45 17.34 -2.73
CA ILE A 79 -0.10 16.35 -1.79
C ILE A 79 -1.38 15.72 -2.36
N ALA A 80 -2.27 16.52 -2.95
CA ALA A 80 -3.50 16.02 -3.56
C ALA A 80 -3.21 15.06 -4.71
N VAL A 81 -2.27 15.41 -5.60
CA VAL A 81 -1.85 14.52 -6.70
C VAL A 81 -1.24 13.22 -6.16
N LEU A 82 -0.31 13.30 -5.20
CA LEU A 82 0.30 12.10 -4.62
C LEU A 82 -0.74 11.21 -3.93
N ARG A 83 -1.76 11.80 -3.32
CA ARG A 83 -2.86 11.04 -2.71
C ARG A 83 -3.70 10.31 -3.75
N GLU A 84 -3.96 10.94 -4.89
CA GLU A 84 -4.68 10.31 -6.00
C GLU A 84 -3.87 9.13 -6.58
N GLU A 85 -2.57 9.35 -6.83
CA GLU A 85 -1.65 8.30 -7.31
C GLU A 85 -1.51 7.14 -6.31
N GLU A 86 -1.43 7.43 -5.00
CA GLU A 86 -1.45 6.41 -3.94
C GLU A 86 -2.71 5.53 -4.05
N ILE A 87 -3.88 6.14 -4.14
CA ILE A 87 -5.17 5.42 -4.18
C ILE A 87 -5.30 4.58 -5.45
N ILE A 88 -4.94 5.14 -6.61
CA ILE A 88 -5.00 4.42 -7.89
C ILE A 88 -4.07 3.22 -7.86
N THR A 89 -2.83 3.42 -7.40
CA THR A 89 -1.84 2.36 -7.33
C THR A 89 -2.27 1.28 -6.33
N GLU A 90 -2.76 1.67 -5.15
CA GLU A 90 -3.26 0.72 -4.15
C GLU A 90 -4.40 -0.13 -4.71
N PHE A 91 -5.34 0.48 -5.44
CA PHE A 91 -6.41 -0.25 -6.12
C PHE A 91 -5.85 -1.28 -7.11
N VAL A 92 -4.90 -0.90 -7.95
CA VAL A 92 -4.26 -1.82 -8.90
C VAL A 92 -3.57 -2.98 -8.18
N GLU A 93 -2.81 -2.69 -7.12
CA GLU A 93 -2.15 -3.74 -6.34
C GLU A 93 -3.16 -4.69 -5.67
N GLN A 94 -4.31 -4.19 -5.19
CA GLN A 94 -5.39 -5.00 -4.63
C GLN A 94 -6.05 -5.89 -5.69
N GLN A 95 -6.26 -5.38 -6.91
CA GLN A 95 -6.80 -6.19 -8.02
C GLN A 95 -5.89 -7.36 -8.36
N VAL A 96 -4.56 -7.14 -8.39
CA VAL A 96 -3.59 -8.22 -8.62
C VAL A 96 -3.71 -9.31 -7.54
N ARG A 97 -3.72 -8.91 -6.26
CA ARG A 97 -3.87 -9.86 -5.13
C ARG A 97 -5.18 -10.65 -5.23
N MET A 98 -6.29 -9.98 -5.58
CA MET A 98 -7.59 -10.61 -5.73
C MET A 98 -7.59 -11.66 -6.86
N ILE A 99 -7.00 -11.35 -8.02
CA ILE A 99 -6.95 -12.27 -9.16
C ILE A 99 -6.14 -13.52 -8.80
N VAL A 100 -4.96 -13.34 -8.18
CA VAL A 100 -4.13 -14.47 -7.74
C VAL A 100 -4.86 -15.32 -6.69
N GLY A 101 -5.48 -14.67 -5.69
CA GLY A 101 -6.27 -15.36 -4.67
C GLY A 101 -7.43 -16.16 -5.25
N LYS A 102 -8.13 -15.60 -6.25
CA LYS A 102 -9.22 -16.29 -6.95
C LYS A 102 -8.70 -17.52 -7.72
N ALA A 103 -7.60 -17.38 -8.47
CA ALA A 103 -7.02 -18.49 -9.22
C ALA A 103 -6.55 -19.64 -8.29
N LYS A 104 -5.98 -19.30 -7.12
CA LYS A 104 -5.61 -20.28 -6.10
C LYS A 104 -6.84 -21.02 -5.55
N LEU A 105 -7.91 -20.28 -5.24
CA LEU A 105 -9.15 -20.87 -4.75
C LEU A 105 -9.76 -21.84 -5.77
N GLU A 106 -9.81 -21.45 -7.05
CA GLU A 106 -10.32 -22.31 -8.13
C GLU A 106 -9.50 -23.60 -8.28
N ARG A 107 -8.17 -23.52 -8.14
CA ARG A 107 -7.30 -24.71 -8.18
C ARG A 107 -7.61 -25.68 -7.04
N VAL A 108 -7.67 -25.19 -5.80
CA VAL A 108 -7.97 -26.02 -4.62
C VAL A 108 -9.36 -26.66 -4.72
N MET A 109 -10.35 -25.90 -5.18
CA MET A 109 -11.70 -26.42 -5.40
C MET A 109 -11.79 -27.42 -6.56
N GLY A 110 -10.98 -27.26 -7.62
CA GLY A 110 -10.89 -28.22 -8.72
C GLY A 110 -10.20 -29.53 -8.30
N GLU A 111 -9.09 -29.44 -7.58
CA GLU A 111 -8.32 -30.60 -7.08
C GLU A 111 -9.16 -31.45 -6.11
N SER A 112 -10.00 -30.82 -5.27
CA SER A 112 -10.90 -31.55 -4.34
C SER A 112 -12.05 -32.31 -5.00
N LEU A 113 -12.35 -32.09 -6.29
CA LEU A 113 -13.41 -32.79 -7.02
C LEU A 113 -12.89 -33.99 -7.84
N ASP A 114 -11.59 -34.03 -8.14
CA ASP A 114 -10.96 -35.09 -8.94
C ASP A 114 -10.46 -36.29 -8.10
N GLU A 115 -10.55 -36.23 -6.76
CA GLU A 115 -10.16 -37.32 -5.84
C GLU A 115 -11.34 -38.23 -5.38
N VAL A 116 -12.52 -38.18 -6.02
CA VAL A 116 -13.70 -39.00 -5.66
C VAL A 116 -14.06 -40.04 -6.72
#